data_AF-A0A2M9BQZ2-F1
#
_entry.id   AF-A0A2M9BQZ2-F1
#
_cell.length_a   1.000
_cell.length_b   1.000
_cell.length_c   1.000
_cell.angle_alpha   90.00
_cell.angle_beta   90.00
_cell.angle_gamma   90.00
#
_symmetry.space_group_name_H-M   'P 1'
#
loop_
_entity.id
_entity.type
_entity.pdbx_description
1 polymer ?
#
loop_
_entity_poly.entity_id
_entity_poly.type
_entity_poly.pdbx_seq_one_letter_code
_entity_poly.pdbx_strand_id
1 'polypeptide(L)'
;MARRARNRTTLVFRVRTWFGLQQDELALYLGVSKATVQSMESQRVGIGPAVSGPLLLLLAQLPPPVPATAETAAMPLPPPPTELVPNSAEPPEAAELDFRRRVCLYQAAGLKDQADKLALQAATRARWAQALPALLAAYPAPTTEEVAADDDALRHHAWLLSWLHFRARPLPAADVTRWHLLQARIAALETEAAALAATLATLQSTSPSRPQSSEVTG
;
A
#
# COMPACT_ATOMS: atom_id res chain seq x y z
N MET A 1 -26.19 13.17 -20.23
CA MET A 1 -26.53 12.59 -18.91
C MET A 1 -25.29 12.55 -18.04
N ALA A 2 -25.26 13.32 -16.95
CA ALA A 2 -24.13 13.35 -16.02
C ALA A 2 -24.07 12.03 -15.23
N ARG A 3 -22.92 11.33 -15.27
CA ARG A 3 -22.68 10.18 -14.38
C ARG A 3 -22.54 10.72 -12.95
N ARG A 4 -23.52 10.41 -12.08
CA ARG A 4 -23.41 10.65 -10.63
C ARG A 4 -22.13 9.98 -10.11
N ALA A 5 -21.30 10.76 -9.42
CA ALA A 5 -20.16 10.24 -8.67
C ALA A 5 -20.65 9.16 -7.70
N ARG A 6 -20.11 7.94 -7.81
CA ARG A 6 -20.42 6.85 -6.87
C ARG A 6 -19.94 7.26 -5.48
N ASN A 7 -20.86 7.31 -4.51
CA ASN A 7 -20.51 7.46 -3.10
C ASN A 7 -19.62 6.29 -2.67
N ARG A 8 -18.33 6.54 -2.46
CA ARG A 8 -17.33 5.57 -1.97
C ARG A 8 -17.42 5.36 -0.45
N THR A 9 -18.57 5.62 0.15
CA THR A 9 -18.77 5.73 1.61
C THR A 9 -19.69 4.66 2.17
N THR A 10 -20.06 3.63 1.40
CA THR A 10 -20.88 2.54 1.93
C THR A 10 -20.09 1.66 2.90
N LEU A 11 -20.74 1.17 3.96
CA LEU A 11 -20.12 0.28 4.95
C LEU A 11 -19.53 -0.97 4.31
N VAL A 12 -20.23 -1.56 3.34
CA VAL A 12 -19.77 -2.73 2.57
C VAL A 12 -18.46 -2.43 1.83
N PHE A 13 -18.38 -1.27 1.17
CA PHE A 13 -17.15 -0.82 0.50
C PHE A 13 -16.00 -0.59 1.49
N ARG A 14 -16.30 -0.04 2.68
CA ARG A 14 -15.32 0.20 3.74
C ARG A 14 -14.77 -1.12 4.28
N VAL A 15 -15.62 -2.09 4.60
CA VAL A 15 -15.23 -3.45 5.03
C VAL A 15 -14.34 -4.09 3.98
N ARG A 16 -14.79 -4.07 2.73
CA ARG A 16 -14.05 -4.64 1.60
C ARG A 16 -12.66 -4.03 1.45
N THR A 17 -12.58 -2.70 1.48
CA THR A 17 -11.31 -1.96 1.37
C THR A 17 -10.39 -2.23 2.56
N TRP A 18 -10.95 -2.28 3.78
CA TRP A 18 -10.17 -2.53 5.00
C TRP A 18 -9.52 -3.92 5.00
N PHE A 19 -10.27 -4.95 4.58
CA PHE A 19 -9.80 -6.33 4.51
C PHE A 19 -9.14 -6.72 3.18
N GLY A 20 -9.02 -5.78 2.23
CA GLY A 20 -8.45 -6.03 0.91
C GLY A 20 -9.21 -7.07 0.09
N LEU A 21 -10.53 -7.18 0.30
CA LEU A 21 -11.37 -8.15 -0.38
C LEU A 21 -11.78 -7.68 -1.79
N GLN A 22 -11.93 -8.62 -2.71
CA GLN A 22 -12.66 -8.40 -3.95
C GLN A 22 -14.16 -8.62 -3.73
N GLN A 23 -15.01 -8.16 -4.68
CA GLN A 23 -16.47 -8.28 -4.54
C GLN A 23 -16.93 -9.74 -4.56
N ASP A 24 -16.28 -10.58 -5.35
CA ASP A 24 -16.49 -12.03 -5.43
C ASP A 24 -16.04 -12.74 -4.15
N GLU A 25 -14.91 -12.35 -3.57
CA GLU A 25 -14.45 -12.91 -2.30
C GLU A 25 -15.41 -12.56 -1.14
N LEU A 26 -15.90 -11.32 -1.11
CA LEU A 26 -16.91 -10.92 -0.15
C LEU A 26 -18.24 -11.64 -0.40
N ALA A 27 -18.62 -11.82 -1.66
CA ALA A 27 -19.83 -12.56 -2.02
C ALA A 27 -19.77 -14.02 -1.55
N LEU A 28 -18.62 -14.69 -1.74
CA LEU A 28 -18.36 -16.03 -1.25
C LEU A 28 -18.42 -16.11 0.28
N TYR A 29 -17.82 -15.15 0.99
CA TYR A 29 -17.88 -15.09 2.46
C TYR A 29 -19.31 -14.88 2.99
N LEU A 30 -20.10 -14.07 2.30
CA LEU A 30 -21.48 -13.75 2.69
C LEU A 30 -22.52 -14.77 2.19
N GLY A 31 -22.12 -15.76 1.39
CA GLY A 31 -23.04 -16.71 0.76
C GLY A 31 -24.02 -16.08 -0.23
N VAL A 32 -23.62 -14.99 -0.91
CA VAL A 32 -24.47 -14.27 -1.89
C VAL A 32 -23.80 -14.15 -3.26
N SER A 33 -24.52 -13.62 -4.25
CA SER A 33 -23.95 -13.33 -5.56
C SER A 33 -23.10 -12.05 -5.56
N LYS A 34 -22.10 -11.98 -6.45
CA LYS A 34 -21.31 -10.76 -6.70
C LYS A 34 -22.19 -9.57 -7.09
N ALA A 35 -23.26 -9.79 -7.88
CA ALA A 35 -24.20 -8.76 -8.29
C ALA A 35 -24.97 -8.18 -7.08
N THR A 36 -25.27 -9.02 -6.09
CA THR A 36 -25.86 -8.60 -4.81
C THR A 36 -24.92 -7.68 -4.05
N VAL A 37 -23.64 -8.05 -3.92
CA VAL A 37 -22.61 -7.20 -3.28
C VAL A 37 -22.47 -5.87 -4.00
N GLN A 38 -22.40 -5.87 -5.34
CA GLN A 38 -22.32 -4.64 -6.13
C GLN A 38 -23.55 -3.74 -5.95
N SER A 39 -24.74 -4.34 -5.83
CA SER A 39 -25.99 -3.62 -5.59
C SER A 39 -26.05 -3.01 -4.19
N MET A 40 -25.54 -3.73 -3.17
CA MET A 40 -25.37 -3.21 -1.81
C MET A 40 -24.37 -2.05 -1.76
N GLU A 41 -23.21 -2.17 -2.43
CA GLU A 41 -22.23 -1.08 -2.53
C GLU A 41 -22.80 0.15 -3.26
N SER A 42 -23.75 -0.06 -4.17
CA SER A 42 -24.46 1.00 -4.89
C SER A 42 -25.71 1.51 -4.17
N GLN A 43 -25.98 1.03 -2.95
CA GLN A 43 -27.19 1.33 -2.15
C GLN A 43 -28.52 1.05 -2.88
N ARG A 44 -28.52 0.15 -3.86
CA ARG A 44 -29.73 -0.22 -4.61
C ARG A 44 -30.55 -1.29 -3.89
N VAL A 45 -29.91 -2.09 -3.04
CA VAL A 45 -30.52 -3.17 -2.27
C VAL A 45 -30.08 -3.04 -0.81
N GLY A 46 -31.02 -3.18 0.12
CA GLY A 46 -30.75 -3.18 1.56
C GLY A 46 -30.01 -4.44 2.02
N ILE A 47 -29.39 -4.37 3.19
CA ILE A 47 -28.70 -5.52 3.81
C ILE A 47 -29.76 -6.36 4.51
N GLY A 48 -30.05 -7.55 3.99
CA GLY A 48 -31.00 -8.50 4.58
C GLY A 48 -30.43 -9.26 5.78
N PRO A 49 -31.28 -9.92 6.57
CA PRO A 49 -30.89 -10.60 7.82
C PRO A 49 -29.88 -11.74 7.62
N ALA A 50 -29.96 -12.46 6.50
CA ALA A 50 -28.99 -13.51 6.17
C ALA A 50 -27.57 -12.98 5.94
N VAL A 51 -27.44 -11.70 5.53
CA VAL A 51 -26.16 -11.06 5.21
C VAL A 51 -25.64 -10.22 6.38
N SER A 52 -26.55 -9.71 7.22
CA SER A 52 -26.19 -8.81 8.30
C SER A 52 -25.31 -9.47 9.35
N GLY A 53 -25.58 -10.73 9.74
CA GLY A 53 -24.77 -11.45 10.74
C GLY A 53 -23.29 -11.56 10.36
N PRO A 54 -22.94 -12.24 9.25
CA PRO A 54 -21.56 -12.35 8.78
C PRO A 54 -20.88 -10.99 8.53
N LEU A 55 -21.63 -10.01 8.02
CA LEU A 55 -21.11 -8.67 7.77
C LEU A 55 -20.84 -7.90 9.07
N LEU A 56 -21.68 -8.07 10.10
CA LEU A 56 -21.49 -7.46 11.42
C LEU A 56 -20.22 -7.98 12.09
N LEU A 57 -19.88 -9.25 11.91
CA LEU A 57 -18.63 -9.81 12.40
C LEU A 57 -17.41 -9.11 11.80
N LEU A 58 -17.43 -8.85 10.48
CA LEU A 58 -16.37 -8.07 9.84
C LEU A 58 -16.38 -6.60 10.30
N LEU A 59 -17.57 -5.99 10.45
CA LEU A 59 -17.72 -4.61 10.91
C LEU A 59 -17.18 -4.39 12.33
N ALA A 60 -17.36 -5.35 13.23
CA ALA A 60 -16.84 -5.28 14.60
C ALA A 60 -15.31 -5.20 14.67
N GLN A 61 -14.61 -5.61 13.60
CA GLN A 61 -13.16 -5.59 13.50
C GLN A 61 -12.61 -4.32 12.81
N LEU A 62 -13.47 -3.42 12.34
CA LEU A 62 -13.02 -2.16 11.78
C LEU A 62 -12.66 -1.20 12.92
N PRO A 63 -11.52 -0.50 12.84
CA PRO A 63 -11.24 0.56 13.79
C PRO A 63 -12.33 1.65 13.69
N PRO A 64 -12.62 2.36 14.80
CA PRO A 64 -13.47 3.53 14.76
C PRO A 64 -12.90 4.52 13.71
N PRO A 65 -13.74 5.30 13.01
CA PRO A 65 -13.26 6.26 12.03
C PRO A 65 -12.44 7.34 12.73
N VAL A 66 -11.12 7.19 12.73
CA VAL A 66 -10.18 8.21 13.21
C VAL A 66 -9.81 9.11 12.02
N PRO A 67 -9.78 10.45 12.17
CA PRO A 67 -9.16 11.30 11.16
C PRO A 67 -7.69 10.92 11.00
N ALA A 68 -7.25 10.72 9.75
CA ALA A 68 -5.90 10.28 9.46
C ALA A 68 -4.86 11.32 9.92
N THR A 69 -4.05 10.98 10.90
CA THR A 69 -2.74 11.62 11.13
C THR A 69 -1.66 10.61 10.75
N ALA A 70 -0.87 10.96 9.74
CA ALA A 70 0.30 10.22 9.33
C ALA A 70 1.52 11.05 9.73
N GLU A 71 2.29 10.57 10.70
CA GLU A 71 3.66 11.02 10.91
C GLU A 71 4.54 9.78 11.00
N THR A 72 5.39 9.60 9.99
CA THR A 72 6.48 8.63 9.99
C THR A 72 7.76 9.42 10.14
N ALA A 73 8.40 9.29 11.29
CA ALA A 73 9.68 9.92 11.58
C ALA A 73 10.80 9.24 10.77
N ALA A 74 11.53 10.04 10.00
CA ALA A 74 12.73 9.62 9.30
C ALA A 74 13.90 9.48 10.29
N MET A 75 14.65 8.38 10.21
CA MET A 75 15.93 8.24 10.91
C MET A 75 17.04 9.00 10.16
N PRO A 76 18.01 9.61 10.87
CA PRO A 76 19.11 10.31 10.23
C PRO A 76 20.16 9.31 9.71
N LEU A 77 20.61 9.52 8.46
CA LEU A 77 21.77 8.83 7.87
C LEU A 77 23.08 9.51 8.32
N PRO A 78 24.17 8.75 8.56
CA PRO A 78 25.49 9.32 8.83
C PRO A 78 26.10 9.99 7.57
N PRO A 79 27.00 10.98 7.76
CA PRO A 79 27.63 11.71 6.66
C PRO A 79 28.61 10.83 5.85
N PRO A 80 28.75 11.07 4.53
CA PRO A 80 29.69 10.31 3.71
C PRO A 80 31.16 10.68 4.04
N PRO A 81 32.11 9.75 3.86
CA PRO A 81 33.54 10.05 3.93
C PRO A 81 33.98 10.87 2.71
N THR A 82 34.85 11.85 2.98
CA THR A 82 35.52 12.68 1.97
C THR A 82 36.70 11.90 1.40
N GLU A 83 36.56 11.32 0.20
CA GLU A 83 37.70 10.78 -0.55
C GLU A 83 38.01 11.60 -1.81
N LEU A 84 39.33 11.66 -2.08
CA LEU A 84 40.01 12.49 -3.06
C LEU A 84 39.59 12.15 -4.49
N VAL A 85 39.10 13.17 -5.21
CA VAL A 85 38.88 13.13 -6.66
C VAL A 85 40.24 13.04 -7.38
N PRO A 86 40.43 12.16 -8.37
CA PRO A 86 41.61 12.20 -9.22
C PRO A 86 41.64 13.52 -10.00
N ASN A 87 42.70 14.30 -9.77
CA ASN A 87 42.84 15.71 -10.10
C ASN A 87 43.09 16.01 -11.60
N SER A 88 42.58 15.17 -12.51
CA SER A 88 42.99 15.17 -13.93
C SER A 88 41.83 15.06 -14.93
N ALA A 89 40.58 15.02 -14.47
CA ALA A 89 39.43 14.92 -15.35
C ALA A 89 38.83 16.31 -15.64
N GLU A 90 38.42 16.53 -16.90
CA GLU A 90 37.60 17.68 -17.29
C GLU A 90 36.37 17.78 -16.36
N PRO A 91 35.94 19.02 -16.03
CA PRO A 91 34.80 19.21 -15.13
C PRO A 91 33.55 18.53 -15.70
N PRO A 92 32.79 17.77 -14.88
CA PRO A 92 31.63 17.05 -15.36
C PRO A 92 30.56 18.00 -15.91
N GLU A 93 29.96 17.64 -17.04
CA GLU A 93 28.92 18.43 -17.68
C GLU A 93 27.65 18.49 -16.81
N ALA A 94 27.19 19.69 -16.49
CA ALA A 94 26.03 19.90 -15.62
C ALA A 94 24.74 19.24 -16.17
N ALA A 95 24.58 19.18 -17.49
CA ALA A 95 23.41 18.55 -18.10
C ALA A 95 23.37 17.04 -17.85
N GLU A 96 24.51 16.34 -17.95
CA GLU A 96 24.59 14.90 -17.69
C GLU A 96 24.33 14.60 -16.20
N LEU A 97 24.89 15.40 -15.28
CA LEU A 97 24.64 15.25 -13.85
C LEU A 97 23.14 15.44 -13.51
N ASP A 98 22.47 16.42 -14.11
CA ASP A 98 21.03 16.63 -13.93
C ASP A 98 20.19 15.49 -14.52
N PHE A 99 20.57 15.00 -15.70
CA PHE A 99 19.93 13.82 -16.29
C PHE A 99 20.03 12.61 -15.37
N ARG A 100 21.23 12.29 -14.87
CA ARG A 100 21.45 11.18 -13.93
C ARG A 100 20.65 11.32 -12.65
N ARG A 101 20.62 12.52 -12.06
CA ARG A 101 19.79 12.81 -10.89
C ARG A 101 18.33 12.47 -11.13
N ARG A 102 17.76 12.90 -12.27
CA ARG A 102 16.35 12.60 -12.63
C ARG A 102 16.11 11.11 -12.83
N VAL A 103 17.07 10.40 -13.43
CA VAL A 103 17.00 8.94 -13.59
C VAL A 103 16.96 8.24 -12.23
N CYS A 104 17.83 8.61 -11.28
CA CYS A 104 17.84 8.02 -9.94
C CYS A 104 16.51 8.25 -9.22
N LEU A 105 15.96 9.47 -9.28
CA LEU A 105 14.65 9.79 -8.69
C LEU A 105 13.51 8.99 -9.32
N TYR A 106 13.49 8.86 -10.65
CA TYR A 106 12.48 8.06 -11.35
C TYR A 106 12.53 6.59 -10.96
N GLN A 107 13.74 6.01 -10.88
CA GLN A 107 13.92 4.63 -10.43
C GLN A 107 13.49 4.45 -8.98
N ALA A 108 13.85 5.38 -8.09
CA ALA A 108 13.44 5.36 -6.69
C ALA A 108 11.91 5.36 -6.55
N ALA A 109 11.21 6.19 -7.34
CA ALA A 109 9.75 6.21 -7.37
C ALA A 109 9.15 4.84 -7.77
N GLY A 110 9.67 4.21 -8.83
CA GLY A 110 9.21 2.89 -9.25
C GLY A 110 9.48 1.77 -8.21
N LEU A 111 10.56 1.88 -7.42
CA LEU A 111 10.82 0.95 -6.32
C LEU A 111 9.91 1.20 -5.12
N LYS A 112 9.58 2.47 -4.82
CA LYS A 112 8.61 2.84 -3.77
C LYS A 112 7.24 2.23 -4.03
N ASP A 113 6.74 2.34 -5.26
CA ASP A 113 5.46 1.72 -5.65
C ASP A 113 5.44 0.20 -5.41
N GLN A 114 6.58 -0.48 -5.61
CA GLN A 114 6.69 -1.91 -5.32
C GLN A 114 6.73 -2.21 -3.83
N ALA A 115 7.48 -1.40 -3.06
CA ALA A 115 7.55 -1.54 -1.61
C ALA A 115 6.19 -1.28 -0.96
N ASP A 116 5.44 -0.29 -1.44
CA ASP A 116 4.11 0.07 -0.94
C ASP A 116 3.10 -1.05 -1.19
N LYS A 117 3.17 -1.73 -2.34
CA LYS A 117 2.33 -2.91 -2.61
C LYS A 117 2.58 -4.03 -1.60
N LEU A 118 3.84 -4.32 -1.28
CA LEU A 118 4.20 -5.33 -0.28
C LEU A 118 3.78 -4.90 1.13
N ALA A 119 3.97 -3.62 1.48
CA ALA A 119 3.55 -3.07 2.76
C ALA A 119 2.02 -3.15 2.94
N LEU A 120 1.25 -2.83 1.90
CA LEU A 120 -0.20 -2.97 1.90
C LEU A 120 -0.63 -4.43 2.09
N GLN A 121 0.00 -5.37 1.39
CA GLN A 121 -0.28 -6.81 1.56
C GLN A 121 0.01 -7.29 2.98
N ALA A 122 1.15 -6.85 3.56
CA ALA A 122 1.51 -7.17 4.94
C ALA A 122 0.46 -6.63 5.93
N ALA A 123 0.05 -5.36 5.75
CA ALA A 123 -0.97 -4.73 6.60
C ALA A 123 -2.32 -5.44 6.51
N THR A 124 -2.76 -5.81 5.30
CA THR A 124 -4.00 -6.58 5.11
C THR A 124 -3.93 -7.94 5.81
N ARG A 125 -2.82 -8.68 5.67
CA ARG A 125 -2.64 -9.98 6.35
C ARG A 125 -2.61 -9.83 7.87
N ALA A 126 -1.95 -8.80 8.39
CA ALA A 126 -1.94 -8.50 9.82
C ALA A 126 -3.35 -8.22 10.37
N ARG A 127 -4.18 -7.46 9.64
CA ARG A 127 -5.59 -7.23 10.00
C ARG A 127 -6.39 -8.53 10.04
N TRP A 128 -6.21 -9.40 9.04
CA TRP A 128 -6.84 -10.72 9.05
C TRP A 128 -6.36 -11.59 10.21
N ALA A 129 -5.06 -11.60 10.51
CA ALA A 129 -4.50 -12.34 11.63
C ALA A 129 -5.04 -11.85 12.98
N GLN A 130 -5.20 -10.54 13.15
CA GLN A 130 -5.79 -9.94 14.34
C GLN A 130 -7.28 -10.29 14.49
N ALA A 131 -8.04 -10.27 13.39
CA ALA A 131 -9.47 -10.58 13.40
C ALA A 131 -9.76 -12.09 13.53
N LEU A 132 -8.81 -12.95 13.15
CA LEU A 132 -9.01 -14.40 13.01
C LEU A 132 -9.60 -15.05 14.27
N PRO A 133 -9.11 -14.83 15.50
CA PRO A 133 -9.64 -15.51 16.68
C PRO A 133 -11.13 -15.20 16.92
N ALA A 134 -11.52 -13.94 16.75
CA ALA A 134 -12.91 -13.52 16.92
C ALA A 134 -13.81 -14.09 15.82
N LEU A 135 -13.33 -14.14 14.58
CA LEU A 135 -14.07 -14.74 13.47
C LEU A 135 -14.25 -16.24 13.67
N LEU A 136 -13.20 -16.97 14.07
CA LEU A 136 -13.30 -18.41 14.35
C LEU A 136 -14.28 -18.71 15.49
N ALA A 137 -14.29 -17.90 16.55
CA ALA A 137 -15.23 -18.05 17.66
C ALA A 137 -16.70 -17.83 17.24
N ALA A 138 -16.93 -17.04 16.20
CA ALA A 138 -18.27 -16.75 15.70
C ALA A 138 -18.84 -17.80 14.73
N TYR A 139 -18.02 -18.77 14.30
CA TYR A 139 -18.43 -19.87 13.41
C TYR A 139 -18.20 -21.23 14.10
N PRO A 140 -19.04 -21.59 15.10
CA PRO A 140 -18.97 -22.91 15.72
C PRO A 140 -19.23 -24.02 14.70
N ALA A 141 -18.82 -25.25 15.02
CA ALA A 141 -19.12 -26.40 14.18
C ALA A 141 -20.65 -26.57 14.01
N PRO A 142 -21.13 -26.94 12.82
CA PRO A 142 -22.55 -27.14 12.57
C PRO A 142 -23.08 -28.28 13.45
N THR A 143 -24.29 -28.10 13.96
CA THR A 143 -25.01 -29.07 14.79
C THR A 143 -25.48 -30.27 13.97
N THR A 144 -25.74 -31.39 14.62
CA THR A 144 -26.24 -32.61 13.94
C THR A 144 -27.56 -32.35 13.19
N GLU A 145 -28.42 -31.49 13.71
CA GLU A 145 -29.69 -31.10 13.06
C GLU A 145 -29.44 -30.28 11.78
N GLU A 146 -28.49 -29.34 11.81
CA GLU A 146 -28.11 -28.56 10.63
C GLU A 146 -27.47 -29.45 9.55
N VAL A 147 -26.61 -30.40 9.96
CA VAL A 147 -26.00 -31.36 9.03
C VAL A 147 -27.05 -32.29 8.42
N ALA A 148 -28.06 -32.71 9.19
CA ALA A 148 -29.15 -33.53 8.67
C ALA A 148 -30.07 -32.75 7.71
N ALA A 149 -30.16 -31.42 7.86
CA ALA A 149 -30.94 -30.55 6.98
C ALA A 149 -30.19 -30.16 5.70
N ASP A 150 -28.86 -30.07 5.77
CA ASP A 150 -27.97 -29.73 4.66
C ASP A 150 -26.66 -30.52 4.74
N ASP A 151 -26.54 -31.53 3.88
CA ASP A 151 -25.34 -32.38 3.75
C ASP A 151 -24.07 -31.58 3.40
N ASP A 152 -24.22 -30.35 2.87
CA ASP A 152 -23.11 -29.48 2.49
C ASP A 152 -22.61 -28.59 3.64
N ALA A 153 -23.35 -28.51 4.75
CA ALA A 153 -23.03 -27.63 5.88
C ALA A 153 -21.63 -27.90 6.46
N LEU A 154 -21.24 -29.16 6.62
CA LEU A 154 -19.90 -29.54 7.10
C LEU A 154 -18.81 -29.14 6.10
N ARG A 155 -19.06 -29.33 4.79
CA ARG A 155 -18.08 -28.98 3.75
C ARG A 155 -17.91 -27.46 3.65
N HIS A 156 -19.00 -26.72 3.74
CA HIS A 156 -19.00 -25.27 3.74
C HIS A 156 -18.24 -24.72 4.96
N HIS A 157 -18.51 -25.27 6.16
CA HIS A 157 -17.81 -24.89 7.39
C HIS A 157 -16.30 -25.14 7.28
N ALA A 158 -15.88 -26.34 6.85
CA ALA A 158 -14.47 -26.68 6.68
C ALA A 158 -13.78 -25.79 5.63
N TRP A 159 -14.47 -25.47 4.53
CA TRP A 159 -13.99 -24.53 3.53
C TRP A 159 -13.82 -23.12 4.11
N LEU A 160 -14.80 -22.61 4.86
CA LEU A 160 -14.76 -21.27 5.45
C LEU A 160 -13.59 -21.13 6.44
N LEU A 161 -13.40 -22.11 7.33
CA LEU A 161 -12.28 -22.11 8.27
C LEU A 161 -10.93 -22.13 7.53
N SER A 162 -10.80 -22.98 6.50
CA SER A 162 -9.59 -23.05 5.68
C SER A 162 -9.31 -21.73 4.97
N TRP A 163 -10.35 -21.08 4.45
CA TRP A 163 -10.26 -19.78 3.79
C TRP A 163 -9.84 -18.66 4.77
N LEU A 164 -10.42 -18.61 5.98
CA LEU A 164 -10.06 -17.66 7.02
C LEU A 164 -8.60 -17.81 7.44
N HIS A 165 -8.16 -19.04 7.70
CA HIS A 165 -6.77 -19.33 8.01
C HIS A 165 -5.84 -18.94 6.86
N PHE A 166 -6.21 -19.22 5.61
CA PHE A 166 -5.43 -18.82 4.44
C PHE A 166 -5.24 -17.30 4.35
N ARG A 167 -6.29 -16.51 4.59
CA ARG A 167 -6.25 -15.03 4.59
C ARG A 167 -5.36 -14.46 5.68
N ALA A 168 -5.37 -15.09 6.85
CA ALA A 168 -4.59 -14.71 8.01
C ALA A 168 -3.12 -15.16 7.95
N ARG A 169 -2.69 -15.87 6.89
CA ARG A 169 -1.30 -16.33 6.79
C ARG A 169 -0.34 -15.13 6.73
N PRO A 170 0.73 -15.13 7.54
CA PRO A 170 1.72 -14.07 7.50
C PRO A 170 2.38 -13.98 6.13
N LEU A 171 2.92 -12.80 5.80
CA LEU A 171 3.65 -12.61 4.56
C LEU A 171 4.86 -13.57 4.53
N PRO A 172 5.15 -14.24 3.40
CA PRO A 172 6.32 -15.11 3.30
C PRO A 172 7.61 -14.36 3.63
N ALA A 173 8.57 -15.04 4.27
CA ALA A 173 9.85 -14.43 4.64
C ALA A 173 10.59 -13.83 3.44
N ALA A 174 10.52 -14.47 2.26
CA ALA A 174 11.11 -13.96 1.03
C ALA A 174 10.56 -12.58 0.62
N ASP A 175 9.27 -12.34 0.81
CA ASP A 175 8.63 -11.06 0.48
C ASP A 175 9.00 -9.98 1.51
N VAL A 176 9.13 -10.35 2.78
CA VAL A 176 9.63 -9.45 3.84
C VAL A 176 11.07 -9.04 3.54
N THR A 177 11.95 -10.00 3.20
CA THR A 177 13.33 -9.72 2.79
C THR A 177 13.37 -8.83 1.54
N ARG A 178 12.53 -9.12 0.54
CA ARG A 178 12.40 -8.30 -0.66
C ARG A 178 12.01 -6.86 -0.32
N TRP A 179 11.05 -6.67 0.60
CA TRP A 179 10.64 -5.33 1.04
C TRP A 179 11.82 -4.57 1.66
N HIS A 180 12.57 -5.18 2.58
CA HIS A 180 13.75 -4.53 3.18
C HIS A 180 14.82 -4.17 2.13
N LEU A 181 15.07 -5.05 1.17
CA LEU A 181 16.01 -4.80 0.09
C LEU A 181 15.54 -3.65 -0.83
N LEU A 182 14.24 -3.54 -1.11
CA LEU A 182 13.68 -2.40 -1.83
C LEU A 182 13.91 -1.10 -1.06
N GLN A 183 13.65 -1.08 0.26
CA GLN A 183 13.90 0.10 1.10
C GLN A 183 15.36 0.55 1.06
N ALA A 184 16.30 -0.39 1.20
CA ALA A 184 17.73 -0.08 1.12
C ALA A 184 18.12 0.52 -0.25
N ARG A 185 17.58 -0.03 -1.35
CA ARG A 185 17.84 0.48 -2.71
C ARG A 185 17.23 1.86 -2.96
N ILE A 186 16.02 2.11 -2.44
CA ILE A 186 15.38 3.43 -2.49
C ILE A 186 16.27 4.45 -1.79
N ALA A 187 16.68 4.18 -0.56
CA ALA A 187 17.54 5.07 0.22
C ALA A 187 18.88 5.36 -0.48
N ALA A 188 19.49 4.35 -1.10
CA ALA A 188 20.72 4.50 -1.87
C ALA A 188 20.53 5.44 -3.07
N LEU A 189 19.49 5.24 -3.88
CA LEU A 189 19.20 6.08 -5.06
C LEU A 189 18.87 7.53 -4.67
N GLU A 190 18.16 7.74 -3.56
CA GLU A 190 17.86 9.07 -3.05
C GLU A 190 19.11 9.79 -2.53
N THR A 191 20.00 9.05 -1.87
CA THR A 191 21.29 9.59 -1.40
C THR A 191 22.16 9.99 -2.60
N GLU A 192 22.23 9.16 -3.64
CA GLU A 192 22.93 9.48 -4.88
C GLU A 192 22.35 10.71 -5.57
N ALA A 193 21.02 10.79 -5.71
CA ALA A 193 20.36 11.95 -6.29
C ALA A 193 20.62 13.25 -5.50
N ALA A 194 20.67 13.17 -4.17
CA ALA A 194 21.01 14.29 -3.29
C ALA A 194 22.47 14.73 -3.47
N ALA A 195 23.40 13.78 -3.57
CA ALA A 195 24.81 14.08 -3.86
C ALA A 195 24.98 14.79 -5.21
N LEU A 196 24.33 14.28 -6.27
CA LEU A 196 24.33 14.93 -7.59
C LEU A 196 23.74 16.34 -7.56
N ALA A 197 22.66 16.55 -6.78
CA ALA A 197 22.07 17.87 -6.60
C ALA A 197 23.03 18.86 -5.91
N ALA A 198 23.78 18.39 -4.90
CA ALA A 198 24.79 19.20 -4.22
C ALA A 198 25.93 19.60 -5.18
N THR A 199 26.45 18.66 -5.96
CA THR A 199 27.48 18.94 -6.98
C THR A 199 27.00 19.96 -8.01
N LEU A 200 25.76 19.84 -8.50
CA LEU A 200 25.15 20.80 -9.42
C LEU A 200 25.06 22.21 -8.81
N ALA A 201 24.65 22.32 -7.54
CA ALA A 201 24.57 23.60 -6.85
C ALA A 201 25.95 24.26 -6.71
N THR A 202 27.00 23.48 -6.41
CA THR A 202 28.38 23.97 -6.38
C THR A 202 28.81 24.50 -7.75
N LEU A 203 28.60 23.74 -8.84
CA LEU A 203 28.96 24.17 -10.20
C LEU A 203 28.24 25.47 -10.63
N GLN A 204 26.98 25.64 -10.24
CA GLN A 204 26.21 26.86 -10.51
C GLN A 204 26.75 28.07 -9.73
N SER A 205 27.20 27.86 -8.50
CA SER A 205 27.79 28.92 -7.66
C SER A 205 29.17 29.38 -8.13
N THR A 206 29.90 28.53 -8.87
CA THR A 206 31.26 28.83 -9.37
C THR A 206 31.27 29.50 -10.75
N SER A 207 30.14 29.56 -11.47
CA SER A 207 30.08 30.33 -12.73
C SER A 207 30.20 31.83 -12.44
N PRO A 208 31.30 32.49 -12.86
CA PRO A 208 31.53 33.89 -12.54
C PRO A 208 30.44 34.75 -13.17
N SER A 209 29.78 35.56 -12.34
CA SER A 209 28.84 36.59 -12.76
C SER A 209 29.50 37.43 -13.86
N ARG A 210 29.01 37.28 -15.10
CA ARG A 210 29.52 38.02 -16.26
C ARG A 210 29.43 39.52 -15.92
N PRO A 211 30.56 40.26 -15.86
CA PRO A 211 30.49 41.67 -15.54
C PRO A 211 29.59 42.35 -16.58
N GLN A 212 28.53 43.00 -16.11
CA GLN A 212 27.71 43.85 -16.95
C GLN A 212 28.62 44.97 -17.45
N SER A 213 29.08 44.86 -18.70
CA SER A 213 29.72 45.95 -19.41
C SER A 213 28.67 47.02 -19.62
N SER A 214 28.57 47.94 -18.66
CA SER A 214 27.86 49.19 -18.82
C SER A 214 28.57 49.97 -19.94
N GLU A 215 27.96 49.93 -21.13
CA GLU A 215 28.30 50.78 -22.26
C GLU A 215 28.25 52.24 -21.81
N VAL A 216 29.44 52.83 -21.67
CA VAL A 216 29.64 54.28 -21.70
C VAL A 216 29.36 54.70 -23.15
N THR A 217 28.15 55.15 -23.42
CA THR A 217 27.86 55.92 -24.63
C THR A 217 28.06 57.39 -24.28
N GLY A 218 29.04 58.01 -24.95
CA GLY A 218 29.37 59.43 -24.80
C GLY A 218 28.44 60.37 -25.54
#